data_AF-A0A9D8XBM5-F1
#
_entry.id   AF-A0A9D8XBM5-F1
#
_cell.length_a   1.000
_cell.length_b   1.000
_cell.length_c   1.000
_cell.angle_alpha   90.00
_cell.angle_beta   90.00
_cell.angle_gamma   90.00
#
_symmetry.space_group_name_H-M   'P 1'
#
loop_
_entity.id
_entity.type
_entity.pdbx_description
1 polymer ?
#
loop_
_entity_poly.entity_id
_entity_poly.type
_entity_poly.pdbx_seq_one_letter_code
_entity_poly.pdbx_strand_id
1 'polypeptide(L)'
;MKLTNDTLKTFLFFILALCALLPAIWLSRPKGETFTAEKMVEKVLFPELHDVMDVASLSIASVEKSGRIARLEVRKVNGQWILSSFSGYPANAQNRMVEVVSALSGLEVLRVVGEDAATRAKCGVLEPENTQSADPEERGDQIVIRD
;
A
#
# COMPACT_ATOMS: atom_id res chain seq x y z
N MET A 1 -14.29 -59.34 -14.37
CA MET A 1 -13.19 -58.56 -14.98
C MET A 1 -11.99 -58.68 -14.06
N LYS A 2 -11.00 -59.54 -14.38
CA LYS A 2 -9.83 -59.78 -13.51
C LYS A 2 -8.88 -58.60 -13.70
N LEU A 3 -8.64 -57.80 -12.65
CA LEU A 3 -7.57 -56.79 -12.69
C LEU A 3 -6.23 -57.53 -12.76
N THR A 4 -5.45 -57.28 -13.80
CA THR A 4 -4.08 -57.79 -13.91
C THR A 4 -3.20 -57.07 -12.88
N ASN A 5 -2.17 -57.75 -12.39
CA ASN A 5 -1.26 -57.25 -11.35
C ASN A 5 -0.63 -55.90 -11.71
N ASP A 6 -0.47 -55.62 -13.00
CA ASP A 6 0.08 -54.35 -13.48
C ASP A 6 -0.93 -53.20 -13.36
N THR A 7 -2.24 -53.46 -13.52
CA THR A 7 -3.29 -52.47 -13.25
C THR A 7 -3.37 -52.15 -11.75
N LEU A 8 -3.13 -53.15 -10.89
CA LEU A 8 -3.10 -52.98 -9.44
C LEU A 8 -1.93 -52.09 -9.00
N LYS A 9 -0.74 -52.29 -9.59
CA LYS A 9 0.44 -51.45 -9.31
C LYS A 9 0.23 -50.02 -9.76
N THR A 10 -0.30 -49.79 -10.96
CA THR A 10 -0.60 -48.44 -11.45
C THR A 10 -1.60 -47.73 -10.54
N PHE A 11 -2.64 -48.42 -10.06
CA PHE A 11 -3.61 -47.83 -9.14
C PHE A 11 -2.99 -47.50 -7.77
N LEU A 12 -2.08 -48.35 -7.27
CA LEU A 12 -1.36 -48.12 -6.02
C LEU A 12 -0.47 -46.88 -6.10
N PHE A 13 0.29 -46.71 -7.19
CA PHE A 13 1.10 -45.51 -7.40
C PHE A 13 0.24 -44.25 -7.56
N PHE A 14 -0.93 -44.37 -8.19
CA PHE A 14 -1.86 -43.24 -8.35
C PHE A 14 -2.41 -42.77 -7.00
N ILE A 15 -2.81 -43.70 -6.13
CA ILE A 15 -3.25 -43.39 -4.76
C ILE A 15 -2.11 -42.77 -3.95
N LEU A 16 -0.90 -43.33 -4.05
CA LEU A 16 0.27 -42.81 -3.33
C LEU A 16 0.63 -41.38 -3.76
N ALA A 17 0.56 -41.10 -5.07
CA ALA A 17 0.75 -39.75 -5.60
C ALA A 17 -0.33 -38.79 -5.10
N LEU A 18 -1.60 -39.23 -5.05
CA LEU A 18 -2.69 -38.41 -4.54
C LEU A 18 -2.52 -38.11 -3.03
N CYS A 19 -2.14 -39.10 -2.24
CA CYS A 19 -1.84 -38.94 -0.81
C CYS A 19 -0.65 -37.99 -0.55
N ALA A 20 0.32 -37.93 -1.46
CA ALA A 20 1.45 -37.01 -1.34
C ALA A 20 1.10 -35.58 -1.80
N LEU A 21 0.27 -35.43 -2.83
CA LEU A 21 -0.08 -34.13 -3.41
C LEU A 21 -1.11 -33.35 -2.57
N LEU A 22 -2.10 -34.02 -2.00
CA LEU A 22 -3.14 -33.37 -1.20
C LEU A 22 -2.61 -32.52 -0.02
N PRO A 23 -1.70 -33.02 0.85
CA PRO A 23 -1.14 -32.22 1.93
C PRO A 23 -0.19 -31.14 1.43
N ALA A 24 0.55 -31.38 0.35
CA ALA A 24 1.44 -30.39 -0.26
C ALA A 24 0.66 -29.18 -0.77
N ILE A 25 -0.48 -29.40 -1.44
CA ILE A 25 -1.37 -28.32 -1.90
C ILE A 25 -1.95 -27.53 -0.73
N TRP A 26 -2.21 -28.18 0.41
CA TRP A 26 -2.74 -27.52 1.60
C TRP A 26 -1.68 -26.70 2.35
N LEU A 27 -0.46 -27.24 2.49
CA LEU A 27 0.67 -26.56 3.14
C LEU A 27 1.27 -25.43 2.29
N SER A 28 1.30 -25.58 0.97
CA SER A 28 1.84 -24.58 0.05
C SER A 28 0.88 -23.45 -0.26
N ARG A 29 -0.31 -23.39 0.36
CA ARG A 29 -1.15 -22.20 0.25
C ARG A 29 -0.39 -21.03 0.86
N PRO A 30 -0.06 -19.98 0.08
CA PRO A 30 0.50 -18.78 0.67
C PRO A 30 -0.52 -18.27 1.68
N LYS A 31 -0.16 -18.30 2.96
CA LYS A 31 -0.90 -17.57 3.98
C LYS A 31 -0.66 -16.11 3.63
N GLY A 32 -1.58 -15.52 2.88
CA GLY A 32 -1.60 -14.07 2.72
C GLY A 32 -1.55 -13.49 4.12
N GLU A 33 -0.53 -12.70 4.41
CA GLU A 33 -0.46 -12.00 5.68
C GLU A 33 -1.76 -11.21 5.80
N THR A 34 -2.61 -11.59 6.75
CA THR A 34 -3.79 -10.80 7.07
C THR A 34 -3.27 -9.55 7.74
N PHE A 35 -3.03 -8.54 6.91
CA PHE A 35 -2.84 -7.17 7.34
C PHE A 35 -4.13 -6.76 8.05
N THR A 36 -4.07 -6.76 9.38
CA THR A 36 -5.15 -6.25 10.22
C THR A 36 -4.66 -4.90 10.69
N ALA A 37 -5.38 -3.82 10.40
CA ALA A 37 -4.96 -2.47 10.80
C ALA A 37 -4.84 -2.37 12.32
N GLU A 38 -5.59 -3.17 13.08
CA GLU A 38 -5.44 -3.28 14.54
C GLU A 38 -4.00 -3.66 14.97
N LYS A 39 -3.28 -4.45 14.17
CA LYS A 39 -1.87 -4.79 14.43
C LYS A 39 -0.92 -3.63 14.18
N MET A 40 -1.40 -2.53 13.61
CA MET A 40 -0.61 -1.31 13.39
C MET A 40 -0.67 -0.35 14.57
N VAL A 41 -1.58 -0.53 15.53
CA VAL A 41 -1.64 0.30 16.75
C VAL A 41 -0.29 0.22 17.48
N GLU A 42 0.20 1.36 17.96
CA GLU A 42 1.53 1.57 18.57
C GLU A 42 2.73 1.31 17.64
N LYS A 43 2.50 1.09 16.34
CA LYS A 43 3.57 1.04 15.33
C LYS A 43 3.72 2.37 14.61
N VAL A 44 4.93 2.59 14.12
CA VAL A 44 5.24 3.71 13.23
C VAL A 44 4.44 3.57 11.93
N LEU A 45 3.81 4.65 11.50
CA LEU A 45 2.94 4.74 10.32
C LEU A 45 3.72 4.51 9.03
N PHE A 46 4.96 5.01 8.96
CA PHE A 46 5.87 4.85 7.84
C PHE A 46 7.16 4.15 8.29
N PRO A 47 7.14 2.82 8.47
CA PRO A 47 8.29 2.09 9.00
C PRO A 47 9.49 2.09 8.04
N GLU A 48 9.26 2.25 6.74
CA GLU A 48 10.28 2.29 5.69
C GLU A 48 10.99 3.65 5.60
N LEU A 49 10.43 4.70 6.23
CA LEU A 49 10.99 6.05 6.24
C LEU A 49 12.08 6.18 7.33
N HIS A 50 13.24 5.57 7.10
CA HIS A 50 14.36 5.55 8.06
C HIS A 50 15.20 6.83 8.04
N ASP A 51 15.55 7.34 6.85
CA ASP A 51 16.32 8.57 6.68
C ASP A 51 15.54 9.59 5.85
N VAL A 52 15.37 10.78 6.42
CA VAL A 52 14.72 11.93 5.78
C VAL A 52 15.51 12.41 4.55
N MET A 53 16.82 12.16 4.51
CA MET A 53 17.70 12.56 3.41
C MET A 53 17.66 11.62 2.21
N ASP A 54 17.24 10.36 2.42
CA ASP A 54 17.19 9.32 1.40
C ASP A 54 15.92 9.39 0.53
N VAL A 55 14.93 10.20 0.91
CA VAL A 55 13.73 10.40 0.09
C VAL A 55 14.09 11.01 -1.26
N ALA A 56 13.75 10.32 -2.36
CA ALA A 56 13.94 10.81 -3.73
C ALA A 56 12.72 11.53 -4.30
N SER A 57 11.50 11.20 -3.85
CA SER A 57 10.28 11.86 -4.34
C SER A 57 9.16 11.93 -3.32
N LEU A 58 8.35 12.98 -3.44
CA LEU A 58 7.10 13.17 -2.71
C LEU A 58 5.99 13.53 -3.70
N SER A 59 4.86 12.85 -3.60
CA SER A 59 3.65 13.16 -4.36
C SER A 59 2.48 13.38 -3.41
N ILE A 60 1.73 14.45 -3.64
CA ILE A 60 0.52 14.77 -2.90
C ILE A 60 -0.63 14.86 -3.91
N ALA A 61 -1.71 14.14 -3.67
CA ALA A 61 -2.96 14.26 -4.40
C ALA A 61 -4.05 14.72 -3.44
N SER A 62 -4.68 15.86 -3.74
CA SER A 62 -5.71 16.49 -2.92
C SER A 62 -6.96 16.75 -3.75
N VAL A 63 -8.12 16.74 -3.10
CA VAL A 63 -9.42 17.03 -3.74
C VAL A 63 -9.85 18.43 -3.36
N GLU A 64 -10.02 19.29 -4.36
CA GLU A 64 -10.58 20.62 -4.15
C GLU A 64 -12.09 20.55 -3.90
N LYS A 65 -12.65 21.61 -3.29
CA LYS A 65 -14.11 21.75 -3.11
C LYS A 65 -14.91 21.68 -4.43
N SER A 66 -14.25 21.95 -5.56
CA SER A 66 -14.81 21.82 -6.90
C SER A 66 -14.92 20.37 -7.38
N GLY A 67 -14.37 19.40 -6.65
CA GLY A 67 -14.19 18.01 -7.07
C GLY A 67 -12.97 17.78 -7.95
N ARG A 68 -12.16 18.82 -8.22
CA ARG A 68 -10.94 18.71 -9.02
C ARG A 68 -9.81 18.10 -8.20
N ILE A 69 -9.13 17.11 -8.77
CA ILE A 69 -7.95 16.50 -8.15
C ILE A 69 -6.72 17.36 -8.50
N ALA A 70 -6.11 17.95 -7.49
CA ALA A 70 -4.84 18.64 -7.59
C ALA A 70 -3.71 17.68 -7.23
N ARG A 71 -2.72 17.53 -8.12
CA ARG A 71 -1.53 16.70 -7.88
C ARG A 71 -0.28 17.56 -7.88
N LEU A 72 0.53 17.38 -6.85
CA LEU A 72 1.81 18.03 -6.67
C LEU A 72 2.88 16.95 -6.53
N GLU A 73 3.85 16.93 -7.44
CA GLU A 73 5.01 16.04 -7.36
C GLU A 73 6.29 16.85 -7.28
N VAL A 74 7.13 16.50 -6.30
CA VAL A 74 8.47 17.03 -6.09
C VAL A 74 9.46 15.86 -6.18
N ARG A 75 10.54 16.03 -6.93
CA ARG A 75 11.57 15.00 -7.11
C ARG A 75 12.97 15.57 -6.99
N LYS A 76 13.90 14.79 -6.45
CA LYS A 76 15.32 15.09 -6.46
C LYS A 76 15.92 14.69 -7.81
N VAL A 77 16.39 15.66 -8.58
CA VAL A 77 17.09 15.46 -9.86
C VAL A 77 18.46 16.12 -9.77
N ASN A 78 19.53 15.36 -10.01
CA ASN A 78 20.93 15.83 -9.89
C ASN A 78 21.24 16.50 -8.54
N GLY A 79 20.65 15.99 -7.44
CA GLY A 79 20.84 16.54 -6.10
C GLY A 79 20.04 17.81 -5.78
N GLN A 80 19.19 18.28 -6.70
CA GLN A 80 18.30 19.43 -6.48
C GLN A 80 16.83 18.99 -6.48
N TRP A 81 16.02 19.59 -5.62
CA TRP A 81 14.56 19.38 -5.66
C TRP A 81 13.92 20.21 -6.76
N ILE A 82 13.20 19.53 -7.64
CA ILE A 82 12.43 20.15 -8.70
C ILE A 82 10.95 19.88 -8.50
N LEU A 83 10.12 20.86 -8.85
CA LEU A 83 8.68 20.67 -8.91
C LEU A 83 8.32 20.02 -10.25
N SER A 84 8.31 18.68 -10.30
CA SER A 84 8.05 17.89 -11.52
C SER A 84 6.69 18.20 -12.14
N SER A 85 5.69 18.47 -11.31
CA SER A 85 4.33 18.83 -11.76
C SER A 85 4.21 20.19 -12.47
N PHE A 86 5.21 21.08 -12.33
CA PHE A 86 5.23 22.42 -12.94
C PHE A 86 6.56 22.66 -13.67
N SER A 87 6.70 22.03 -14.84
CA SER A 87 7.79 22.23 -15.81
C SER A 87 9.22 22.16 -15.23
N GLY A 88 9.43 21.46 -14.13
CA GLY A 88 10.75 21.32 -13.51
C GLY A 88 11.30 22.61 -12.91
N TYR A 89 10.43 23.52 -12.45
CA TYR A 89 10.86 24.77 -11.80
C TYR A 89 11.77 24.43 -10.60
N PRO A 90 12.98 25.01 -10.51
CA PRO A 90 13.89 24.76 -9.40
C PRO A 90 13.25 25.29 -8.12
N ALA A 91 12.81 24.37 -7.29
CA ALA A 91 12.17 24.71 -6.04
C ALA A 91 13.30 24.86 -5.01
N ASN A 92 13.46 26.04 -4.41
CA ASN A 92 14.22 26.17 -3.16
C ASN A 92 13.40 25.52 -2.02
N ALA A 93 13.18 24.22 -2.15
CA ALA A 93 12.28 23.42 -1.33
C ALA A 93 13.03 22.41 -0.48
N GLN A 94 14.36 22.30 -0.59
CA GLN A 94 15.14 21.36 0.24
C GLN A 94 14.75 21.46 1.72
N ASN A 95 14.79 22.65 2.31
CA ASN A 95 14.45 22.83 3.72
C ASN A 95 12.98 22.50 4.01
N ARG A 96 12.06 22.85 3.11
CA ARG A 96 10.63 22.57 3.25
C ARG A 96 10.31 21.08 3.11
N MET A 97 11.01 20.39 2.21
CA MET A 97 10.89 18.95 2.00
C MET A 97 11.38 18.19 3.22
N VAL A 98 12.54 18.59 3.76
CA VAL A 98 13.06 18.02 5.01
C VAL A 98 12.07 18.25 6.15
N GLU A 99 11.53 19.46 6.29
CA GLU A 99 10.54 19.77 7.33
C GLU A 99 9.27 18.90 7.22
N VAL A 100 8.72 18.75 6.01
CA VAL A 100 7.52 17.92 5.76
C VAL A 100 7.80 16.45 6.05
N VAL A 101 8.91 15.90 5.53
CA VAL A 101 9.25 14.49 5.72
C VAL A 101 9.60 14.21 7.18
N SER A 102 10.28 15.14 7.88
CA SER A 102 10.52 15.05 9.31
C SER A 102 9.22 15.06 10.13
N ALA A 103 8.20 15.81 9.71
CA ALA A 103 6.89 15.80 10.37
C ALA A 103 6.12 14.48 10.18
N LEU A 104 6.43 13.72 9.14
CA LEU A 104 5.83 12.40 8.87
C LEU A 104 6.64 11.25 9.50
N SER A 105 7.92 11.48 9.78
CA SER A 105 8.79 10.50 10.42
C SER A 105 8.41 10.27 11.88
N GLY A 106 8.36 9.00 12.31
CA GLY A 106 8.07 8.63 13.69
C GLY A 106 6.63 8.82 14.13
N LEU A 107 5.69 9.11 13.22
CA LEU A 107 4.26 9.13 13.55
C LEU A 107 3.80 7.73 13.97
N GLU A 108 3.18 7.61 15.14
CA GLU A 108 2.65 6.35 15.64
C GLU A 108 1.14 6.25 15.43
N VAL A 109 0.65 5.05 15.12
CA VAL A 109 -0.78 4.77 15.03
C VAL A 109 -1.34 4.64 16.44
N LEU A 110 -2.06 5.68 16.90
CA LEU A 110 -2.65 5.67 18.25
C LEU A 110 -3.90 4.80 18.36
N ARG A 111 -4.67 4.69 17.29
CA ARG A 111 -5.94 3.98 17.26
C ARG A 111 -6.39 3.71 15.82
N VAL A 112 -7.11 2.60 15.63
CA VAL A 112 -7.87 2.32 14.41
C VAL A 112 -9.36 2.50 14.69
N VAL A 113 -10.03 3.31 13.87
CA VAL A 113 -11.48 3.61 14.02
C VAL A 113 -12.34 2.57 13.27
N GLY A 114 -11.86 2.07 12.13
CA GLY A 114 -12.53 1.05 11.35
C GLY A 114 -11.91 0.90 9.96
N GLU A 115 -12.12 -0.26 9.34
CA GLU A 115 -11.56 -0.61 8.02
C GLU A 115 -12.64 -0.71 6.92
N ASP A 116 -13.91 -0.42 7.24
CA ASP A 116 -14.98 -0.45 6.26
C ASP A 116 -15.07 0.86 5.46
N ALA A 117 -15.69 0.79 4.28
CA ALA A 117 -15.81 1.96 3.39
C ALA A 117 -16.65 3.09 4.02
N ALA A 118 -17.67 2.78 4.83
CA ALA A 118 -18.53 3.79 5.43
C ALA A 118 -17.79 4.57 6.53
N THR A 119 -16.93 3.90 7.32
CA THR A 119 -16.05 4.57 8.29
C THR A 119 -15.03 5.46 7.57
N ARG A 120 -14.41 4.99 6.49
CA ARG A 120 -13.48 5.82 5.69
C ARG A 120 -14.15 7.06 5.11
N ALA A 121 -15.38 6.93 4.60
CA ALA A 121 -16.17 8.06 4.08
C ALA A 121 -16.46 9.11 5.18
N LYS A 122 -16.91 8.66 6.36
CA LYS A 122 -17.17 9.53 7.51
C LYS A 122 -15.91 10.24 8.02
N CYS A 123 -14.76 9.60 7.90
CA CYS A 123 -13.47 10.17 8.27
C CYS A 123 -12.87 11.06 7.18
N GLY A 124 -13.47 11.14 5.98
CA GLY A 124 -12.93 11.93 4.87
C GLY A 124 -11.60 11.38 4.34
N VAL A 125 -11.40 10.06 4.39
CA VAL A 125 -10.14 9.39 4.00
C VAL A 125 -10.32 8.43 2.83
N LEU A 126 -11.38 8.59 2.03
CA LEU A 126 -11.47 7.87 0.75
C LEU A 126 -10.38 8.36 -0.20
N GLU A 127 -9.93 7.50 -1.10
CA GLU A 127 -8.90 7.87 -2.07
C GLU A 127 -9.35 9.08 -2.91
N PRO A 128 -8.43 10.01 -3.26
CA PRO A 128 -8.76 11.21 -4.04
C PRO A 128 -9.45 10.90 -5.38
N GLU A 129 -9.07 9.77 -5.98
CA GLU A 129 -9.55 9.27 -7.26
C GLU A 129 -10.73 8.30 -7.14
N ASN A 130 -11.25 8.07 -5.92
CA ASN A 130 -12.41 7.23 -5.70
C ASN A 130 -13.65 7.85 -6.36
N THR A 131 -14.08 7.28 -7.48
CA THR A 131 -15.25 7.72 -8.24
C THR A 131 -16.59 7.27 -7.65
N GLN A 132 -16.59 6.42 -6.62
CA GLN A 132 -17.80 5.88 -6.00
C GLN A 132 -18.45 6.87 -5.03
N SER A 133 -17.68 7.79 -4.44
CA SER A 133 -18.24 8.90 -3.68
C SER A 133 -18.43 10.12 -4.57
N ALA A 134 -19.64 10.66 -4.58
CA ALA A 134 -19.96 11.91 -5.28
C ALA A 134 -19.60 13.15 -4.45
N ASP A 135 -19.41 12.98 -3.14
CA ASP A 135 -19.11 14.08 -2.22
C ASP A 135 -17.59 14.27 -2.13
N PRO A 136 -17.06 15.44 -2.55
CA PRO A 136 -15.62 15.73 -2.41
C PRO A 136 -15.15 15.75 -0.95
N GLU A 137 -16.03 15.98 0.04
CA GLU A 137 -15.64 16.00 1.46
C GLU A 137 -15.36 14.60 2.03
N GLU A 138 -15.87 13.54 1.40
CA GLU A 138 -15.58 12.16 1.80
C GLU A 138 -14.20 11.68 1.33
N ARG A 139 -13.56 12.42 0.42
CA ARG A 139 -12.25 12.10 -0.16
C ARG A 139 -11.15 12.83 0.58
N GLY A 140 -10.10 12.10 0.93
CA GLY A 140 -8.95 12.62 1.66
C GLY A 140 -7.78 12.97 0.77
N ASP A 141 -6.77 13.57 1.40
CA ASP A 141 -5.48 13.82 0.78
C ASP A 141 -4.63 12.54 0.81
N GLN A 142 -4.02 12.21 -0.33
CA GLN A 142 -3.09 11.10 -0.45
C GLN A 142 -1.67 11.63 -0.51
N ILE A 143 -0.81 11.14 0.37
CA ILE A 143 0.61 11.45 0.40
C ILE A 143 1.38 10.17 0.08
N VAL A 144 2.28 10.23 -0.90
CA VAL A 144 3.13 9.13 -1.32
C VAL A 144 4.59 9.57 -1.27
N ILE A 145 5.38 8.87 -0.47
CA ILE A 145 6.82 9.09 -0.32
C ILE A 145 7.54 7.93 -1.02
N ARG A 146 8.60 8.23 -1.77
CA ARG A 146 9.49 7.20 -2.32
C ARG A 146 10.95 7.57 -2.04
N ASP A 147 11.73 6.54 -1.71
CA ASP A 147 13.19 6.56 -1.66
C ASP A 147 13.82 6.64 -3.06
#